data_AF-A0A1E3VSA4-F1
#
_entry.id   AF-A0A1E3VSA4-F1
#
_cell.length_a   1.000
_cell.length_b   1.000
_cell.length_c   1.000
_cell.angle_alpha   90.00
_cell.angle_beta   90.00
_cell.angle_gamma   90.00
#
_symmetry.space_group_name_H-M   'P 1'
#
loop_
_entity.id
_entity.type
_entity.pdbx_description
1 polymer ?
#
loop_
_entity_poly.entity_id
_entity_poly.type
_entity_poly.pdbx_seq_one_letter_code
_entity_poly.pdbx_strand_id
1 'polypeptide(L)'
;MKASPESTGSIAPLVPARPRLVASSGGPAIQAGSFRNRDNAERARTTLAAIGPVDVSEIDVGGEVYFRVRVGPFSDEMAAAAALPKVARAGYHGAKIVMRN
;
A
#
# COMPACT_ATOMS: atom_id res chain seq x y z
N MET A 1 -11.80 -14.34 -60.70
CA MET A 1 -10.61 -14.72 -59.93
C MET A 1 -10.35 -13.64 -58.87
N LYS A 2 -10.43 -13.99 -57.57
CA LYS A 2 -9.89 -13.37 -56.32
C LYS A 2 -9.98 -11.83 -56.12
N ALA A 3 -10.26 -11.26 -54.95
CA ALA A 3 -10.68 -11.71 -53.63
C ALA A 3 -10.93 -10.42 -52.80
N SER A 4 -12.02 -10.37 -52.07
CA SER A 4 -12.10 -9.68 -50.77
C SER A 4 -12.40 -10.77 -49.73
N PRO A 5 -12.21 -10.60 -48.41
CA PRO A 5 -11.53 -9.56 -47.64
C PRO A 5 -10.53 -10.15 -46.61
N GLU A 6 -9.32 -9.62 -46.47
CA GLU A 6 -8.44 -10.03 -45.36
C GLU A 6 -8.71 -9.15 -44.15
N SER A 7 -9.62 -9.66 -43.31
CA SER A 7 -9.75 -9.36 -41.90
C SER A 7 -8.40 -9.57 -41.22
N THR A 8 -7.57 -8.52 -41.17
CA THR A 8 -6.42 -8.50 -40.26
C THR A 8 -6.91 -8.04 -38.90
N GLY A 9 -7.43 -9.00 -38.15
CA GLY A 9 -7.58 -8.86 -36.71
C GLY A 9 -6.21 -8.77 -36.03
N SER A 10 -6.18 -8.01 -34.94
CA SER A 10 -5.19 -8.10 -33.86
C SER A 10 -3.73 -7.75 -34.20
N ILE A 11 -3.35 -6.52 -33.85
CA ILE A 11 -2.37 -6.32 -32.77
C ILE A 11 -2.73 -5.01 -32.07
N ALA A 12 -3.62 -5.08 -31.08
CA ALA A 12 -3.62 -4.04 -30.06
C ALA A 12 -2.23 -4.05 -29.40
N PRO A 13 -1.57 -2.89 -29.20
CA PRO A 13 -0.29 -2.87 -28.53
C PRO A 13 -0.47 -3.44 -27.13
N LEU A 14 0.31 -4.46 -26.78
CA LEU A 14 0.52 -4.91 -25.40
C LEU A 14 1.27 -3.79 -24.68
N VAL A 15 0.54 -2.72 -24.34
CA VAL A 15 1.00 -1.79 -23.33
C VAL A 15 1.16 -2.63 -22.05
N PRO A 16 2.35 -2.65 -21.42
CA PRO A 16 2.44 -3.25 -20.10
C PRO A 16 1.46 -2.48 -19.24
N ALA A 17 0.42 -3.15 -18.77
CA ALA A 17 -0.48 -2.64 -17.76
C ALA A 17 0.39 -2.37 -16.53
N ARG A 18 0.96 -1.17 -16.45
CA ARG A 18 1.34 -0.57 -15.17
C ARG A 18 0.09 -0.73 -14.32
N PRO A 19 0.15 -1.42 -13.17
CA PRO A 19 -1.04 -1.63 -12.36
C PRO A 19 -1.71 -0.27 -12.22
N ARG A 20 -2.93 -0.18 -12.76
CA ARG A 20 -3.72 1.04 -12.71
C ARG A 20 -3.86 1.28 -11.22
N LEU A 21 -3.12 2.26 -10.69
CA LEU A 21 -3.36 2.84 -9.39
C LEU A 21 -4.82 3.28 -9.47
N VAL A 22 -5.71 2.40 -9.03
CA VAL A 22 -7.07 2.78 -8.69
C VAL A 22 -6.86 3.92 -7.72
N ALA A 23 -7.30 5.12 -8.10
CA ALA A 23 -7.23 6.31 -7.29
C ALA A 23 -8.22 6.16 -6.13
N SER A 24 -7.96 5.18 -5.29
CA SER A 24 -8.08 5.21 -3.85
C SER A 24 -7.94 6.65 -3.37
N SER A 25 -9.02 7.24 -2.89
CA SER A 25 -9.17 8.66 -2.53
C SER A 25 -8.30 9.09 -1.32
N GLY A 26 -7.21 8.39 -1.05
CA GLY A 26 -6.15 8.78 -0.13
C GLY A 26 -4.79 8.36 -0.67
N GLY A 27 -3.82 9.27 -0.52
CA GLY A 27 -2.44 9.04 -0.93
C GLY A 27 -1.84 7.76 -0.34
N PRO A 28 -0.76 7.22 -0.94
CA PRO A 28 -0.14 5.98 -0.51
C PRO A 28 0.25 6.04 0.96
N ALA A 29 -0.01 4.97 1.69
CA ALA A 29 0.41 4.81 3.08
C ALA A 29 1.26 3.55 3.21
N ILE A 30 2.05 3.44 4.27
CA ILE A 30 2.83 2.23 4.57
C ILE A 30 2.16 1.53 5.73
N GLN A 31 1.58 0.37 5.49
CA GLN A 31 1.12 -0.48 6.57
C GLN A 31 2.32 -1.17 7.19
N ALA A 32 2.70 -0.75 8.40
CA ALA A 32 3.84 -1.34 9.12
C ALA A 32 3.49 -2.71 9.73
N GLY A 33 2.24 -2.88 10.17
CA GLY A 33 1.79 -4.15 10.76
C GLY A 33 0.35 -4.10 11.28
N SER A 34 -0.10 -5.23 11.81
CA SER A 34 -1.36 -5.36 12.56
C SER A 34 -1.05 -6.13 13.84
N PHE A 35 -1.34 -5.53 15.00
CA PHE A 35 -1.01 -6.11 16.31
C PHE A 35 -2.30 -6.44 17.05
N ARG A 36 -2.35 -7.58 17.74
CA ARG A 36 -3.49 -7.89 18.63
C ARG A 36 -3.45 -7.07 19.92
N ASN A 37 -2.25 -6.69 20.36
CA ASN A 37 -2.07 -5.97 21.62
C ASN A 37 -1.92 -4.46 21.38
N ARG A 38 -2.72 -3.66 22.07
CA ARG A 38 -2.72 -2.19 21.92
C ARG A 38 -1.37 -1.58 22.27
N ASP A 39 -0.72 -2.04 23.34
CA ASP A 39 0.61 -1.54 23.75
C ASP A 39 1.68 -1.75 22.66
N ASN A 40 1.63 -2.87 21.95
CA ASN A 40 2.55 -3.14 20.84
C ASN A 40 2.29 -2.19 19.67
N ALA A 41 1.02 -1.87 19.40
CA ALA A 41 0.65 -0.91 18.36
C ALA A 41 1.06 0.52 18.73
N GLU A 42 0.90 0.94 19.98
CA GLU A 42 1.34 2.27 20.45
C GLU A 42 2.87 2.39 20.47
N ARG A 43 3.60 1.32 20.81
CA ARG A 43 5.06 1.28 20.65
C ARG A 43 5.45 1.44 19.19
N ALA A 44 4.80 0.71 18.29
CA ALA A 44 5.04 0.85 16.86
C ALA A 44 4.73 2.26 16.36
N ARG A 45 3.62 2.85 16.80
CA ARG A 45 3.28 4.24 16.53
C ARG A 45 4.38 5.19 16.98
N THR A 46 4.88 5.05 18.19
CA THR A 46 5.93 5.92 18.76
C THR A 46 7.23 5.80 17.97
N THR A 47 7.66 4.58 17.66
CA THR A 47 8.88 4.33 16.87
C THR A 47 8.75 4.89 15.45
N LEU A 48 7.60 4.69 14.81
CA LEU A 48 7.35 5.10 13.44
C LEU A 48 7.00 6.59 13.31
N ALA A 49 6.56 7.24 14.38
CA ALA A 49 6.29 8.68 14.43
C ALA A 49 7.54 9.51 14.14
N ALA A 50 8.74 8.97 14.39
CA ALA A 50 10.00 9.58 13.99
C ALA A 50 10.23 9.62 12.46
N ILE A 51 9.51 8.77 11.70
CA ILE A 51 9.64 8.64 10.25
C ILE A 51 8.57 9.48 9.53
N GLY A 52 7.36 9.53 10.07
CA GLY A 52 6.23 10.24 9.48
C GLY A 52 4.97 10.13 10.34
N PRO A 53 3.85 10.74 9.91
CA PRO A 53 2.58 10.63 10.61
C PRO A 53 2.15 9.17 10.69
N VAL A 54 1.69 8.72 11.85
CA VAL A 54 1.25 7.34 12.07
C VAL A 54 -0.18 7.31 12.55
N ASP A 55 -1.00 6.55 11.84
CA ASP A 55 -2.38 6.25 12.16
C ASP A 55 -2.48 4.83 12.73
N VAL A 56 -3.18 4.69 13.85
CA VAL A 56 -3.50 3.40 14.45
C VAL A 56 -5.01 3.24 14.39
N SER A 57 -5.46 2.31 13.56
CA SER A 57 -6.87 1.99 13.38
C SER A 57 -7.17 0.63 14.02
N GLU A 58 -8.15 0.60 14.92
CA GLU A 58 -8.69 -0.64 15.47
C GLU A 58 -9.61 -1.31 14.43
N ILE A 59 -9.44 -2.61 14.19
CA ILE A 59 -10.24 -3.39 13.27
C ILE A 59 -10.61 -4.74 13.90
N ASP A 60 -11.86 -5.16 13.72
CA ASP A 60 -12.30 -6.50 14.05
C ASP A 60 -12.12 -7.44 12.85
N VAL A 61 -11.35 -8.50 13.03
CA VAL A 61 -11.11 -9.52 12.00
C VAL A 61 -11.58 -10.86 12.53
N GLY A 62 -12.80 -11.26 12.17
CA GLY A 62 -13.37 -12.55 12.55
C GLY A 62 -13.65 -12.69 14.05
N GLY A 63 -14.01 -11.60 14.74
CA GLY A 63 -14.31 -11.57 16.17
C GLY A 63 -13.10 -11.32 17.08
N GLU A 64 -11.93 -11.02 16.50
CA GLU A 64 -10.72 -10.66 17.23
C GLU A 64 -10.30 -9.23 16.83
N VAL A 65 -9.98 -8.41 17.84
CA VAL A 65 -9.56 -7.01 17.65
C VAL A 65 -8.08 -6.95 17.27
N TYR A 66 -7.78 -6.20 16.22
CA TYR A 66 -6.42 -5.89 15.77
C TYR A 66 -6.22 -4.40 15.59
N PHE A 67 -5.06 -3.91 16.01
CA PHE A 67 -4.59 -2.56 15.83
C PHE A 67 -3.71 -2.50 14.59
N ARG A 68 -4.23 -1.92 13.51
CA ARG A 68 -3.48 -1.66 12.28
C ARG A 68 -2.68 -0.38 12.42
N VAL A 69 -1.37 -0.49 12.28
CA VAL A 69 -0.45 0.64 12.32
C VAL A 69 -0.03 0.99 10.90
N ARG A 70 -0.30 2.23 10.49
CA ARG A 70 -0.04 2.75 9.15
C ARG A 70 0.70 4.07 9.23
N VAL A 71 1.73 4.25 8.43
CA VAL A 71 2.51 5.49 8.32
C VAL A 71 2.06 6.22 7.06
N GLY A 72 1.69 7.49 7.15
CA GLY A 72 1.14 8.29 6.05
C GLY A 72 -0.21 8.93 6.40
N PRO A 73 -0.92 9.51 5.43
CA PRO A 73 -0.72 9.38 3.97
C PRO A 73 0.49 10.16 3.47
N PHE A 74 1.23 9.56 2.53
CA PHE A 74 2.29 10.22 1.78
C PHE A 74 1.71 10.89 0.53
N SER A 75 2.39 11.93 0.03
CA SER A 75 1.99 12.64 -1.18
C SER A 75 2.02 11.75 -2.42
N ASP A 76 3.05 10.91 -2.54
CA ASP A 76 3.32 10.09 -3.71
C ASP A 76 3.96 8.75 -3.33
N GLU A 77 3.93 7.79 -4.25
CA GLU A 77 4.50 6.46 -4.05
C GLU A 77 6.01 6.53 -3.80
N MET A 78 6.71 7.48 -4.43
CA MET A 78 8.14 7.74 -4.19
C MET A 78 8.42 8.14 -2.73
N ALA A 79 7.56 8.96 -2.13
CA ALA A 79 7.70 9.36 -0.73
C ALA A 79 7.45 8.17 0.22
N ALA A 80 6.45 7.33 -0.09
CA ALA A 80 6.22 6.10 0.64
C ALA A 80 7.39 5.10 0.48
N ALA A 81 7.92 4.94 -0.74
CA ALA A 81 9.06 4.07 -1.01
C ALA A 81 10.33 4.54 -0.28
N ALA A 82 10.55 5.86 -0.14
CA ALA A 82 11.65 6.41 0.65
C ALA A 82 11.49 6.20 2.16
N ALA A 83 10.25 6.12 2.65
CA ALA A 83 9.95 5.82 4.06
C ALA A 83 9.96 4.32 4.37
N LEU A 84 9.64 3.45 3.41
CA LEU A 84 9.61 1.99 3.56
C LEU A 84 10.90 1.40 4.19
N PRO A 85 12.12 1.72 3.72
CA PRO A 85 13.34 1.21 4.33
C PRO A 85 13.55 1.73 5.75
N LYS A 86 13.06 2.93 6.09
CA LYS A 86 13.14 3.46 7.46
C LYS A 86 12.24 2.64 8.40
N VAL A 87 11.03 2.31 7.93
CA VAL A 87 10.07 1.46 8.65
C VAL A 87 10.63 0.05 8.84
N ALA A 88 11.25 -0.52 7.80
CA ALA A 88 11.93 -1.81 7.89
C ALA A 88 13.10 -1.79 8.89
N ARG A 89 13.92 -0.73 8.88
CA ARG A 89 15.03 -0.56 9.85
C ARG A 89 14.56 -0.37 11.29
N ALA A 90 13.32 0.08 11.50
CA ALA A 90 12.68 0.15 12.81
C ALA A 90 12.18 -1.21 13.32
N GLY A 91 12.41 -2.30 12.57
CA GLY A 91 12.00 -3.67 12.93
C GLY A 91 10.70 -4.14 12.28
N TYR A 92 10.05 -3.29 11.47
CA TYR A 92 8.81 -3.62 10.78
C TYR A 92 9.09 -4.08 9.35
N HIS A 93 9.82 -5.18 9.22
CA HIS A 93 10.26 -5.73 7.92
C HIS A 93 9.11 -6.21 7.02
N GLY A 94 7.94 -6.50 7.60
CA GLY A 94 6.72 -6.82 6.87
C GLY A 94 5.94 -5.60 6.38
N ALA A 95 6.50 -4.40 6.51
CA ALA A 95 5.86 -3.18 6.08
C ALA A 95 5.66 -3.16 4.56
N LYS A 96 4.49 -2.71 4.13
CA LYS A 96 4.13 -2.65 2.72
C LYS A 96 3.39 -1.37 2.40
N ILE A 97 3.64 -0.84 1.21
CA ILE A 97 2.89 0.30 0.68
C ILE A 97 1.46 -0.19 0.36
N VAL A 98 0.47 0.52 0.85
CA VAL A 98 -0.96 0.25 0.65
C VAL A 98 -1.64 1.53 0.13
N MET A 99 -2.50 1.36 -0.87
CA MET A 99 -3.42 2.41 -1.31
C MET A 99 -4.68 2.40 -0.45
N ARG A 100 -5.22 3.60 -0.17
CA ARG A 100 -6.47 3.76 0.58
C ARG A 100 -7.69 3.60 -0.33
N ASN A 101 -8.08 2.36 -0.65
CA ASN A 101 -9.33 2.08 -1.37
C ASN A 101 -10.57 2.56 -0.63
#